data_AF-A0A0B6XTJ5-F1
#
_entry.id   AF-A0A0B6XTJ5-F1
#
_cell.length_a   1.000
_cell.length_b   1.000
_cell.length_c   1.000
_cell.angle_alpha   90.00
_cell.angle_beta   90.00
_cell.angle_gamma   90.00
#
_symmetry.space_group_name_H-M   'P 1'
#
loop_
_entity.id
_entity.type
_entity.pdbx_description
1 polymer ?
#
loop_
_entity_poly.entity_id
_entity_poly.type
_entity_poly.pdbx_seq_one_letter_code
_entity_poly.pdbx_strand_id
1 'polypeptide(L)' 'CLYPGLSTLVTLILHTSRGIEGTWAPEQWQKIYGQHSGNEVYHIHLHRSIIFREYEGKRFNFASVDAQ' A
#
# COMPACT_ATOMS: atom_id res chain seq x y z
N CYS A 1 11.05 -6.12 20.50
CA CYS A 1 9.63 -6.36 20.13
C CYS A 1 8.81 -5.08 20.26
N LEU A 2 9.16 -4.02 19.49
CA LEU A 2 8.50 -2.71 19.61
C LEU A 2 7.14 -2.65 18.90
N TYR A 3 6.97 -3.43 17.83
CA TYR A 3 5.75 -3.44 17.02
C TYR A 3 5.35 -4.87 16.66
N PRO A 4 4.12 -5.30 17.01
CA PRO A 4 3.63 -6.62 16.62
C PRO A 4 3.44 -6.67 15.10
N GLY A 5 3.82 -7.80 14.48
CA GLY A 5 3.58 -8.04 13.05
C GLY A 5 4.46 -7.26 12.08
N LEU A 6 5.43 -6.44 12.53
CA LEU A 6 6.30 -5.67 11.64
C LEU A 6 7.08 -6.56 10.66
N SER A 7 7.56 -7.71 11.13
CA SER A 7 8.24 -8.69 10.25
C SER A 7 7.33 -9.17 9.13
N THR A 8 6.06 -9.46 9.44
CA THR A 8 5.05 -9.87 8.46
C THR A 8 4.78 -8.74 7.49
N LEU A 9 4.57 -7.51 7.98
CA LEU A 9 4.33 -6.33 7.14
C LEU A 9 5.46 -6.12 6.12
N VAL A 10 6.72 -6.13 6.57
CA VAL A 10 7.89 -5.96 5.70
C VAL A 10 7.98 -7.10 4.69
N THR A 11 7.69 -8.34 5.12
CA THR A 11 7.70 -9.50 4.24
C THR A 11 6.67 -9.38 3.13
N LEU A 12 5.44 -8.95 3.45
CA LEU A 12 4.39 -8.75 2.45
C LEU A 12 4.72 -7.66 1.44
N ILE A 13 5.26 -6.52 1.90
CA ILE A 13 5.67 -5.42 1.00
C ILE A 13 6.78 -5.84 0.03
N LEU A 14 7.69 -6.71 0.46
CA LEU A 14 8.80 -7.19 -0.37
C LEU A 14 8.40 -8.32 -1.33
N HIS A 15 7.25 -8.96 -1.10
CA HIS A 15 6.74 -10.01 -1.98
C HIS A 15 5.78 -9.44 -3.02
N THR A 16 6.19 -9.47 -4.28
CA THR A 16 5.30 -9.14 -5.40
C THR A 16 4.17 -10.16 -5.50
N SER A 17 2.93 -9.71 -5.39
CA SER A 17 1.73 -10.54 -5.46
C SER A 17 0.59 -9.81 -6.18
N ARG A 18 -0.46 -10.53 -6.58
CA ARG A 18 -1.45 -10.00 -7.55
C ARG A 18 -2.73 -9.48 -6.89
N GLY A 19 -2.80 -9.47 -5.56
CA GLY A 19 -3.97 -9.02 -4.80
C GLY A 19 -5.20 -9.93 -4.94
N ILE A 20 -4.99 -11.17 -5.39
CA ILE A 20 -6.04 -12.20 -5.53
C ILE A 20 -6.01 -13.21 -4.38
N GLU A 21 -4.99 -13.12 -3.52
CA GLU A 21 -4.85 -13.89 -2.31
C GLU A 21 -6.09 -13.72 -1.43
N GLY A 22 -6.58 -14.82 -0.85
CA GLY A 22 -7.75 -14.78 0.03
C GLY A 22 -9.11 -14.63 -0.68
N THR A 23 -9.18 -14.48 -2.01
CA THR A 23 -10.47 -14.36 -2.73
C THR A 23 -11.43 -15.53 -2.45
N TRP A 24 -10.88 -16.74 -2.35
CA TRP A 24 -11.64 -17.97 -2.08
C TRP A 24 -11.75 -18.31 -0.59
N ALA A 25 -11.26 -17.43 0.29
CA ALA A 25 -11.28 -17.70 1.71
C ALA A 25 -12.73 -17.68 2.23
N PRO A 26 -13.11 -18.58 3.15
CA PRO A 26 -14.45 -18.61 3.71
C PRO A 26 -14.73 -17.41 4.62
N GLU A 27 -13.70 -16.93 5.32
CA GLU A 27 -13.84 -15.89 6.35
C GLU A 27 -13.54 -14.49 5.81
N GLN A 28 -14.33 -13.51 6.24
CA GLN A 28 -14.22 -12.13 5.76
C GLN A 28 -12.86 -11.50 6.03
N TRP A 29 -12.26 -11.76 7.20
CA TRP A 29 -10.95 -11.19 7.55
C TRP A 29 -9.84 -11.74 6.65
N GLN A 30 -9.93 -12.99 6.21
CA GLN A 30 -8.94 -13.61 5.32
C GLN A 30 -9.01 -13.02 3.92
N LYS A 31 -10.21 -12.70 3.43
CA LYS A 31 -10.40 -11.98 2.16
C LYS A 31 -9.73 -10.60 2.20
N ILE A 32 -9.99 -9.83 3.25
CA ILE A 32 -9.42 -8.49 3.44
C ILE A 32 -7.90 -8.56 3.58
N TYR A 33 -7.40 -9.47 4.41
CA TYR A 33 -5.96 -9.66 4.61
C TYR A 33 -5.26 -10.06 3.30
N GLY A 34 -5.84 -11.02 2.56
CA GLY A 34 -5.29 -11.48 1.29
C GLY A 34 -5.26 -10.37 0.24
N GLN A 35 -6.34 -9.60 0.09
CA GLN A 35 -6.37 -8.45 -0.82
C GLN A 35 -5.25 -7.44 -0.54
N HIS A 36 -5.02 -7.10 0.73
CA HIS A 36 -3.98 -6.14 1.13
C HIS A 36 -2.57 -6.73 1.22
N SER A 37 -2.43 -8.06 1.23
CA SER A 37 -1.13 -8.71 1.13
C SER A 37 -0.42 -8.43 -0.20
N GLY A 38 -1.19 -8.00 -1.22
CA GLY A 38 -0.74 -7.52 -2.52
C GLY A 38 -0.28 -6.07 -2.60
N ASN A 39 -0.21 -5.34 -1.49
CA ASN A 39 0.24 -3.96 -1.51
C ASN A 39 1.75 -3.87 -1.79
N GLU A 40 2.12 -3.05 -2.77
CA GLU A 40 3.52 -2.86 -3.19
C GLU A 40 3.96 -1.40 -3.05
N VAL A 41 5.26 -1.18 -2.84
CA VAL A 41 5.85 0.16 -2.78
C VAL A 41 6.44 0.53 -4.13
N TYR A 42 6.01 1.67 -4.67
CA TYR A 42 6.49 2.22 -5.92
C TYR A 42 7.20 3.56 -5.72
N HIS A 43 8.00 3.96 -6.71
CA HIS A 43 8.71 5.23 -6.73
C HIS A 43 8.45 5.98 -8.03
N ILE A 44 8.06 7.25 -7.93
CA ILE A 44 7.78 8.14 -9.06
C ILE A 44 8.18 9.58 -8.74
N HIS A 45 8.67 10.32 -9.73
CA HIS A 45 8.92 11.75 -9.59
C HIS A 45 7.61 12.53 -9.55
N LEU A 46 7.49 13.48 -8.61
CA LEU A 46 6.28 14.28 -8.39
C LEU A 46 5.74 14.90 -9.67
N HIS A 47 6.60 15.60 -10.43
CA HIS A 47 6.23 16.28 -11.67
C HIS A 47 5.81 15.34 -12.81
N ARG A 48 6.10 14.03 -12.70
CA ARG A 48 5.66 13.00 -13.66
C ARG A 48 4.44 12.23 -13.17
N SER A 49 4.05 12.40 -11.92
CA SER A 49 2.97 11.62 -11.32
C SER A 49 1.61 12.12 -11.78
N ILE A 50 0.78 11.22 -12.30
CA ILE A 50 -0.61 11.53 -12.64
C ILE A 50 -1.41 11.88 -11.37
N ILE A 51 -1.08 11.22 -10.26
CA ILE A 51 -1.77 11.31 -8.96
C ILE A 51 -1.27 12.53 -8.17
N PHE A 52 0.04 12.79 -8.20
CA PHE A 52 0.66 13.75 -7.27
C PHE A 52 1.07 15.09 -7.91
N ARG A 53 1.07 15.24 -9.24
CA ARG A 53 1.57 16.46 -9.91
C ARG A 53 0.92 17.76 -9.42
N GLU A 54 -0.34 17.72 -9.01
CA GLU A 54 -1.07 18.90 -8.53
C GLU A 54 -0.61 19.42 -7.16
N TYR A 55 0.27 18.66 -6.49
CA TYR A 55 0.87 19.01 -5.22
C TYR A 55 2.26 19.61 -5.35
N GLU A 56 2.72 19.89 -6.57
CA GLU A 56 3.98 20.62 -6.78
C GLU A 56 3.94 22.00 -6.08
N GLY A 57 4.98 22.29 -5.29
CA GLY A 57 5.05 23.49 -4.44
C GLY A 57 4.18 23.46 -3.17
N LYS A 58 3.35 22.43 -2.96
CA LYS A 58 2.60 22.24 -1.71
C LYS A 58 3.40 21.41 -0.70
N ARG A 59 2.98 21.44 0.57
CA ARG A 59 3.59 20.62 1.64
C ARG A 59 3.18 19.16 1.50
N PHE A 60 4.06 18.26 1.93
CA PHE A 60 3.87 16.80 1.88
C PHE A 60 2.57 16.32 2.56
N ASN A 61 2.18 16.94 3.67
CA ASN A 61 0.98 16.56 4.40
C ASN A 61 -0.31 16.76 3.59
N PHE A 62 -0.36 17.76 2.69
CA PHE A 62 -1.50 17.92 1.79
C PHE A 62 -1.57 16.77 0.78
N ALA A 63 -0.44 16.44 0.15
CA ALA A 63 -0.37 15.32 -0.79
C ALA A 63 -0.70 13.98 -0.14
N SER A 64 -0.33 13.77 1.12
CA SER A 64 -0.47 12.47 1.81
C SER A 64 -1.88 12.21 2.34
N VAL A 65 -2.64 13.25 2.68
CA VAL A 65 -4.01 13.12 3.18
C VAL A 65 -4.99 12.90 2.03
N ASP A 66 -4.76 13.58 0.91
CA ASP A 66 -5.66 13.55 -0.24
C ASP A 66 -5.41 12.37 -1.18
N ALA A 67 -4.22 11.75 -1.11
CA ALA A 67 -3.90 10.60 -1.94
C ALA A 67 -4.74 9.39 -1.57
N GLN A 68 -5.68 9.04 -2.45
CA GLN A 68 -6.54 7.86 -2.38
C GLN A 68 -6.10 6.79 -3.38
#